data_AF-A0A0C7QIU1-F1
#
_entry.id   AF-A0A0C7QIU1-F1
#
_cell.length_a   1.000
_cell.length_b   1.000
_cell.length_c   1.000
_cell.angle_alpha   90.00
_cell.angle_beta   90.00
_cell.angle_gamma   90.00
#
_symmetry.space_group_name_H-M   'P 1'
#
loop_
_entity.id
_entity.type
_entity.pdbx_description
1 polymer ?
#
loop_
_entity_poly.entity_id
_entity_poly.type
_entity_poly.pdbx_seq_one_letter_code
_entity_poly.pdbx_strand_id
1 'polypeptide(L)'
;MFFIDENVGFIGATRNGGSEGKLYRTENGGKSFERLTFENKSVTLENGVVIKPFDFPNVPYENDGKLHLKVGQGADGDYNGNSSLLYVSRDKGKTWDYVKEVKDDN
;
A
#
# COMPACT_ATOMS: atom_id res chain seq x y z
N MET A 1 -0.76 2.44 -12.75
CA MET A 1 0.26 3.52 -12.74
C MET A 1 -0.48 4.82 -12.49
N PHE A 2 0.09 5.69 -11.67
CA PHE A 2 -0.53 6.96 -11.26
C PHE A 2 0.55 8.04 -11.17
N PHE A 3 0.33 9.23 -11.72
CA PHE A 3 1.22 10.38 -11.60
C PHE A 3 0.48 11.51 -10.90
N ILE A 4 1.14 12.12 -9.92
CA ILE A 4 0.60 13.29 -9.19
C ILE A 4 1.02 14.59 -9.88
N ASP A 5 2.17 14.57 -10.56
CA ASP A 5 2.68 15.63 -11.41
C ASP A 5 3.62 15.03 -12.47
N GLU A 6 4.23 15.87 -13.30
CA GLU A 6 5.12 15.42 -14.39
C GLU A 6 6.37 14.67 -13.92
N ASN A 7 6.78 14.82 -12.66
CA ASN A 7 8.00 14.25 -12.11
C ASN A 7 7.71 13.07 -11.18
N VAL A 8 6.66 13.17 -10.37
CA VAL A 8 6.35 12.21 -9.31
C VAL A 8 5.21 11.28 -9.72
N GLY A 9 5.48 9.98 -9.65
CA GLY A 9 4.51 8.95 -9.97
C GLY A 9 4.78 7.61 -9.30
N PHE A 10 3.83 6.70 -9.45
CA PHE A 10 3.78 5.42 -8.76
C PHE A 10 3.39 4.29 -9.72
N ILE A 11 4.05 3.15 -9.55
CA ILE A 11 3.73 1.91 -10.26
C ILE A 11 3.60 0.79 -9.25
N GLY A 12 2.44 0.14 -9.26
CA GLY A 12 2.21 -1.14 -8.58
C GLY A 12 2.63 -2.28 -9.51
N ALA A 13 3.32 -3.27 -8.97
CA ALA A 13 3.67 -4.51 -9.63
C ALA A 13 3.16 -5.68 -8.81
N THR A 14 2.52 -6.63 -9.48
CA THR A 14 1.89 -7.80 -8.86
C THR A 14 2.69 -9.05 -9.19
N ARG A 15 2.82 -9.96 -8.23
CA ARG A 15 3.46 -11.28 -8.40
C ARG A 15 2.57 -12.38 -7.82
N ASN A 16 2.95 -13.64 -8.10
CA ASN A 16 2.35 -14.84 -7.52
C ASN A 16 0.82 -14.88 -7.66
N GLY A 17 0.31 -14.51 -8.84
CA GLY A 17 -1.12 -14.55 -9.14
C GLY A 17 -1.96 -13.49 -8.40
N GLY A 18 -1.34 -12.51 -7.74
CA GLY A 18 -2.07 -11.49 -6.99
C GLY A 18 -1.79 -11.47 -5.50
N SER A 19 -1.07 -12.46 -4.95
CA SER A 19 -0.79 -12.48 -3.51
C SER A 19 0.26 -11.45 -3.10
N GLU A 20 1.24 -11.15 -3.96
CA GLU A 20 2.31 -10.21 -3.62
C GLU A 20 2.22 -8.91 -4.40
N GLY A 21 2.28 -7.80 -3.67
CA GLY A 21 2.33 -6.45 -4.23
C GLY A 21 3.68 -5.78 -4.00
N LYS A 22 4.13 -5.01 -4.98
CA LYS A 22 5.27 -4.10 -4.84
C LYS A 22 4.89 -2.73 -5.37
N LEU A 23 5.21 -1.69 -4.62
CA LEU A 23 4.98 -0.31 -5.03
C LEU A 23 6.31 0.36 -5.29
N TYR A 24 6.38 1.10 -6.39
CA TYR A 24 7.54 1.85 -6.81
C TYR A 24 7.16 3.31 -7.01
N ARG A 25 8.08 4.22 -6.69
CA ARG A 25 7.93 5.67 -6.86
C ARG A 25 9.03 6.22 -7.76
N THR A 26 8.68 7.16 -8.62
CA THR A 26 9.63 7.95 -9.43
C THR A 26 9.62 9.41 -8.97
N GLU A 27 10.74 10.10 -9.16
CA GLU A 27 10.87 11.55 -8.98
C GLU A 27 11.37 12.28 -10.24
N ASN A 28 11.47 11.56 -11.37
CA ASN A 28 12.08 12.09 -12.59
C ASN A 28 11.28 11.71 -13.85
N GLY A 29 9.95 11.68 -13.72
CA GLY A 29 9.04 11.44 -14.83
C GLY A 29 9.11 10.01 -15.35
N GLY A 30 9.46 9.05 -14.49
CA GLY A 30 9.52 7.64 -14.84
C GLY A 30 10.83 7.18 -15.49
N LYS A 31 11.89 8.00 -15.47
CA LYS A 31 13.22 7.56 -15.95
C LYS A 31 13.87 6.54 -15.02
N SER A 32 13.64 6.68 -13.71
CA SER A 32 14.03 5.69 -12.70
C SER A 32 12.95 5.55 -11.63
N PHE A 33 12.96 4.40 -10.96
CA PHE A 33 12.00 4.05 -9.93
C PHE A 33 12.71 3.45 -8.72
N GLU A 34 12.25 3.83 -7.53
CA GLU A 34 12.69 3.26 -6.27
C GLU A 34 11.55 2.49 -5.62
N ARG A 35 11.86 1.34 -5.02
CA ARG A 35 10.87 0.52 -4.34
C ARG A 35 10.50 1.18 -3.01
N LEU A 36 9.21 1.34 -2.76
CA LEU A 36 8.69 1.69 -1.45
C LEU A 36 8.59 0.44 -0.58
N THR A 37 9.05 0.55 0.66
CA THR A 37 8.95 -0.49 1.67
C THR A 37 8.12 0.02 2.84
N PHE A 38 7.19 -0.80 3.29
CA PHE A 38 6.34 -0.53 4.44
C PHE A 38 6.70 -1.51 5.55
N GLU A 39 6.51 -1.10 6.80
CA GLU A 39 6.63 -2.01 7.91
C GLU A 39 5.46 -3.00 7.89
N ASN A 40 5.77 -4.29 7.76
CA ASN A 40 4.75 -5.33 7.78
C ASN A 40 4.19 -5.44 9.21
N LYS A 41 2.95 -4.98 9.40
CA LYS A 41 2.26 -5.08 10.68
C LYS A 41 1.87 -6.53 10.97
N SER A 42 2.35 -7.05 12.09
CA SER A 42 1.93 -8.37 12.58
C SER A 42 0.60 -8.28 13.33
N VAL A 43 -0.20 -9.34 13.25
CA VAL A 43 -1.44 -9.51 14.00
C VAL A 43 -1.37 -10.83 14.77
N THR A 44 -1.75 -10.82 16.05
CA THR A 44 -1.93 -12.03 16.85
C THR A 44 -3.40 -12.41 16.84
N LEU A 45 -3.70 -13.58 16.29
CA LEU A 45 -5.06 -14.15 16.26
C LEU A 45 -5.46 -14.67 17.66
N GLU A 46 -6.76 -14.92 17.85
CA GLU A 46 -7.30 -15.41 19.14
C GLU A 46 -6.66 -16.73 19.61
N ASN A 47 -6.24 -17.58 18.67
CA ASN A 47 -5.55 -18.84 18.94
C ASN A 47 -4.04 -18.67 19.22
N GLY A 48 -3.54 -17.42 19.31
CA GLY A 48 -2.15 -17.08 19.58
C GLY A 48 -1.22 -17.11 18.36
N VAL A 49 -1.72 -17.48 17.18
CA VAL A 49 -0.91 -17.48 15.95
C VAL A 49 -0.62 -16.04 15.52
N VAL A 50 0.64 -15.75 15.19
CA VAL A 50 1.07 -14.45 14.66
C VAL A 50 1.16 -14.52 13.13
N ILE A 51 0.40 -13.66 12.47
CA ILE A 51 0.37 -13.53 11.00
C ILE A 51 0.80 -12.14 10.56
N LYS A 52 1.12 -11.98 9.27
CA LYS A 52 1.43 -10.69 8.63
C LYS A 52 0.54 -10.55 7.39
N PRO A 53 -0.75 -10.23 7.56
CA PRO A 53 -1.71 -10.31 6.48
C PRO A 53 -1.54 -9.17 5.47
N PHE A 54 -0.87 -8.07 5.83
CA PHE A 54 -0.77 -6.87 5.00
C PHE A 54 0.57 -6.79 4.27
N ASP A 55 0.64 -7.33 3.05
CA ASP A 55 1.85 -7.38 2.22
C ASP A 55 1.63 -6.88 0.78
N PHE A 56 0.44 -6.35 0.48
CA PHE A 56 0.06 -5.88 -0.84
C PHE A 56 -0.16 -4.36 -0.87
N PRO A 57 0.88 -3.54 -1.08
CA PRO A 57 0.72 -2.10 -1.27
C PRO A 57 0.04 -1.80 -2.62
N ASN A 58 -1.11 -1.14 -2.57
CA ASN A 58 -1.82 -0.68 -3.76
C ASN A 58 -1.15 0.56 -4.37
N VAL A 59 -1.59 0.98 -5.55
CA VAL A 59 -1.23 2.30 -6.08
C VAL A 59 -1.95 3.37 -5.25
N PRO A 60 -1.27 4.43 -4.78
CA PRO A 60 -1.92 5.47 -3.99
C PRO A 60 -2.90 6.28 -4.83
N TYR A 61 -3.81 6.96 -4.15
CA TYR A 61 -4.74 7.92 -4.73
C TYR A 61 -4.66 9.26 -3.99
N GLU A 62 -5.01 10.33 -4.69
CA GLU A 62 -5.03 11.66 -4.10
C GLU A 62 -6.44 11.99 -3.58
N ASN A 63 -6.50 12.55 -2.38
CA ASN A 63 -7.71 13.11 -1.79
C ASN A 63 -7.31 14.29 -0.89
N ASP A 64 -7.94 15.45 -1.09
CA ASP A 64 -7.71 16.68 -0.31
C ASP A 64 -6.21 17.07 -0.24
N GLY A 65 -5.51 17.03 -1.38
CA GLY A 65 -4.09 17.36 -1.49
C GLY A 65 -3.12 16.41 -0.77
N LYS A 66 -3.61 15.25 -0.31
CA LYS A 66 -2.82 14.23 0.38
C LYS A 66 -2.92 12.91 -0.37
N LEU A 67 -1.83 12.15 -0.33
CA LEU A 67 -1.84 10.80 -0.89
C LEU A 67 -2.27 9.80 0.16
N HIS A 68 -3.17 8.93 -0.26
CA HIS A 68 -3.70 7.84 0.53
C HIS A 68 -3.26 6.53 -0.10
N LEU A 69 -2.77 5.62 0.73
CA LEU A 69 -2.30 4.31 0.31
C LEU A 69 -2.96 3.24 1.17
N LYS A 70 -3.56 2.25 0.52
CA LYS A 70 -4.02 1.03 1.18
C LYS A 70 -2.97 -0.07 0.99
N VAL A 71 -2.48 -0.63 2.09
CA VAL A 71 -1.72 -1.88 2.09
C VAL A 71 -2.68 -3.00 2.47
N GLY A 72 -3.10 -3.76 1.46
CA GLY A 72 -4.01 -4.90 1.59
C GLY A 72 -3.26 -6.22 1.70
N GLN A 73 -3.99 -7.30 1.43
CA GLN A 73 -3.57 -8.68 1.68
C GLN A 73 -3.39 -9.50 0.41
N GLY A 74 -3.47 -8.86 -0.77
CA GLY A 74 -3.41 -9.56 -2.04
C GLY A 74 -4.65 -10.43 -2.31
N ALA A 75 -4.52 -11.29 -3.31
CA ALA A 75 -5.59 -12.19 -3.76
C ALA A 75 -5.83 -13.39 -2.82
N ASP A 76 -4.89 -13.66 -1.92
CA ASP A 76 -4.94 -14.71 -0.90
C ASP A 76 -5.40 -14.21 0.48
N GLY A 77 -5.74 -12.93 0.57
CA GLY A 77 -6.32 -12.35 1.78
C GLY A 77 -7.68 -12.94 2.16
N ASP A 78 -7.80 -13.28 3.44
CA ASP A 78 -9.06 -13.64 4.11
C ASP A 78 -9.17 -13.00 5.53
N TYR A 79 -8.15 -12.24 5.96
CA TYR A 79 -8.08 -11.71 7.31
C TYR A 79 -9.05 -10.54 7.52
N ASN A 80 -9.85 -10.62 8.57
CA ASN A 80 -10.78 -9.58 9.03
C ASN A 80 -11.68 -9.00 7.90
N GLY A 81 -12.13 -9.85 6.98
CA GLY A 81 -12.95 -9.45 5.83
C GLY A 81 -12.18 -8.63 4.80
N ASN A 82 -10.98 -9.08 4.44
CA ASN A 82 -10.09 -8.46 3.45
C ASN A 82 -9.79 -6.99 3.73
N SER A 83 -9.67 -6.67 5.02
CA SER A 83 -9.26 -5.35 5.49
C SER A 83 -7.89 -4.92 4.92
N SER A 84 -7.61 -3.63 4.98
CA SER A 84 -6.35 -3.01 4.57
C SER A 84 -5.87 -2.01 5.62
N LEU A 85 -4.56 -1.77 5.66
CA LEU A 85 -4.00 -0.65 6.42
C LEU A 85 -4.02 0.62 5.57
N LEU A 86 -4.59 1.70 6.10
CA LEU A 86 -4.58 3.01 5.47
C LEU A 86 -3.39 3.83 5.96
N TYR A 87 -2.61 4.32 5.00
CA TYR A 87 -1.52 5.25 5.20
C TYR A 87 -1.79 6.57 4.49
N VAL A 88 -1.26 7.67 5.03
CA VAL A 88 -1.35 9.00 4.43
C VAL A 88 0.04 9.60 4.28
N SER A 89 0.29 10.21 3.13
CA SER A 89 1.48 11.00 2.86
C SER A 89 1.10 12.46 2.58
N ARG A 90 1.90 13.37 3.16
CA ARG A 90 1.78 14.84 3.00
C ARG A 90 2.95 15.44 2.23
N ASP A 91 3.87 14.60 1.76
CA ASP A 91 5.14 14.98 1.15
C ASP A 91 5.35 14.27 -0.20
N LYS A 92 4.26 14.11 -0.97
CA LYS A 92 4.26 13.47 -2.29
C LYS A 92 4.75 12.03 -2.28
N GLY A 93 4.45 11.29 -1.21
CA GLY A 93 4.72 9.86 -1.06
C GLY A 93 6.16 9.52 -0.69
N LYS A 94 6.91 10.48 -0.13
CA LYS A 94 8.25 10.23 0.42
C LYS A 94 8.16 9.54 1.78
N THR A 95 7.24 9.99 2.64
CA THR A 95 6.93 9.38 3.93
C THR A 95 5.46 9.04 4.03
N TRP A 96 5.14 8.04 4.86
CA TRP A 96 3.81 7.47 5.01
C TRP A 96 3.48 7.25 6.48
N ASP A 97 2.46 7.93 6.97
CA ASP A 97 1.96 7.77 8.33
C ASP A 97 0.82 6.75 8.36
N TYR A 98 0.90 5.77 9.27
CA TYR A 98 -0.21 4.88 9.53
C TYR A 98 -1.39 5.64 10.14
N VAL A 99 -2.59 5.41 9.61
CA VAL A 99 -3.83 6.03 10.11
C VAL A 99 -4.66 5.02 10.88
N LYS A 100 -5.13 3.97 10.20
CA LYS A 100 -6.01 2.94 10.77
C LYS A 100 -6.10 1.73 9.84
N GLU A 101 -6.62 0.64 10.37
CA GLU A 101 -7.13 -0.46 9.55
C GLU A 101 -8.53 -0.09 9.04
N VAL A 102 -8.80 -0.39 7.77
CA VAL A 102 -10.07 -0.10 7.08
C VAL A 102 -10.57 -1.35 6.39
N LYS A 103 -11.89 -1.52 6.36
CA LYS A 103 -12.54 -2.48 5.47
C LYS A 103 -12.99 -1.73 4.22
N ASP A 104 -12.98 -2.39 3.08
CA ASP A 104 -13.62 -1.81 1.90
C ASP A 104 -15.13 -1.80 2.17
N ASP A 105 -15.74 -0.62 2.06
CA ASP A 105 -17.19 -0.48 2.11
C ASP A 105 -17.72 -1.10 0.80
N ASN A 106 -18.36 -2.26 0.90
CA ASN A 106 -19.09 -2.90 -0.21
C ASN A 106 -20.30 -2.04 -0.63
#